data_AF-L0DLJ0-F1
#
_entry.id   AF-L0DLJ0-F1
#
_cell.length_a   1.000
_cell.length_b   1.000
_cell.length_c   1.000
_cell.angle_alpha   90.00
_cell.angle_beta   90.00
_cell.angle_gamma   90.00
#
_symmetry.space_group_name_H-M   'P 1'
#
loop_
_entity.id
_entity.type
_entity.pdbx_description
1 polymer ?
#
loop_
_entity_poly.entity_id
_entity_poly.type
_entity_poly.pdbx_seq_one_letter_code
_entity_poly.pdbx_strand_id
1 'polypeptide(L)'
;MPSGRVEASVTHPEMTSVMETVGALPDEELIERFLNSGRVEAESAFRIIVTRHGPMVLGVCRHVLNQHQDAEDAFQASFIALARKAGSIKDRRVLARWLYEVAYRIAVRAKTSAVRKRIRERQGAEMSVTAAHNEAGWNELRPVLHEELSRLPDKYRTPVVLCYLEGKTNEEAADLLQWPVGTVKGRLSRARELLRSRLAKRGLALSAAFLVTSFSQNAVFAEVVPARLIDSTVDTAIRQVRLEPAFNPLGIHSSRAHAFGSQIAVIATLVILAAATLVGASSWFPRLFPSAPEPISSVPGADVSPLPGTCGTSPTPEQ
;
A
#
# COMPACT_ATOMS: atom_id res chain seq x y z
N MET A 1 -30.53 -20.83 60.85
CA MET A 1 -30.22 -19.47 60.35
C MET A 1 -28.74 -19.41 60.00
N PRO A 2 -28.32 -19.59 58.74
CA PRO A 2 -26.92 -19.42 58.37
C PRO A 2 -26.63 -17.97 57.94
N SER A 3 -25.47 -17.50 58.37
CA SER A 3 -24.89 -16.17 58.14
C SER A 3 -24.53 -16.00 56.65
N GLY A 4 -25.08 -14.96 56.01
CA GLY A 4 -24.74 -14.57 54.65
C GLY A 4 -23.42 -13.80 54.60
N ARG A 5 -22.39 -14.42 54.04
CA ARG A 5 -21.11 -13.78 53.68
C ARG A 5 -21.31 -13.08 52.34
N VAL A 6 -21.33 -11.75 52.35
CA VAL A 6 -21.26 -10.93 51.13
C VAL A 6 -19.80 -10.92 50.66
N GLU A 7 -19.49 -11.70 49.64
CA GLU A 7 -18.24 -11.54 48.89
C GLU A 7 -18.36 -10.28 48.02
N ALA A 8 -17.72 -9.20 48.47
CA ALA A 8 -17.51 -8.02 47.67
C ALA A 8 -16.53 -8.38 46.54
N SER A 9 -17.06 -8.47 45.32
CA SER A 9 -16.29 -8.54 44.08
C SER A 9 -15.46 -7.26 43.94
N VAL A 10 -14.16 -7.35 44.21
CA VAL A 10 -13.20 -6.28 43.94
C VAL A 10 -12.99 -6.21 42.43
N THR A 11 -13.78 -5.38 41.75
CA THR A 11 -13.52 -4.97 40.37
C THR A 11 -12.41 -3.93 40.43
N HIS A 12 -11.19 -4.29 40.03
CA HIS A 12 -10.01 -3.40 40.03
C HIS A 12 -10.24 -2.17 39.12
N PRO A 13 -10.36 -0.94 39.67
CA PRO A 13 -10.55 0.27 38.86
C PRO A 13 -9.24 0.83 38.27
N GLU A 14 -8.06 0.35 38.69
CA GLU A 14 -6.77 0.87 38.22
C GLU A 14 -6.46 0.51 36.76
N MET A 15 -6.85 -0.68 36.28
CA MET A 15 -6.47 -1.15 34.93
C MET A 15 -7.13 -0.34 33.81
N THR A 16 -8.37 0.10 34.03
CA THR A 16 -9.15 0.92 33.07
C THR A 16 -8.56 2.33 32.93
N SER A 17 -8.13 2.93 34.05
CA SER A 17 -7.48 4.25 34.09
C SER A 17 -6.13 4.24 33.37
N VAL A 18 -5.34 3.17 33.52
CA VAL A 18 -4.06 3.02 32.83
C VAL A 18 -4.25 2.89 31.31
N MET A 19 -5.23 2.11 30.83
CA MET A 19 -5.50 2.03 29.38
C MET A 19 -6.01 3.34 28.77
N GLU A 20 -6.79 4.13 29.52
CA GLU A 20 -7.27 5.44 29.08
C GLU A 20 -6.13 6.46 28.99
N THR A 21 -5.19 6.43 29.94
CA THR A 21 -3.98 7.27 29.92
C THR A 21 -3.02 6.89 28.78
N VAL A 22 -2.90 5.59 28.45
CA VAL A 22 -2.04 5.12 27.34
C VAL A 22 -2.67 5.41 25.97
N GLY A 23 -4.00 5.46 25.88
CA GLY A 23 -4.72 5.80 24.65
C GLY A 23 -4.47 7.22 24.13
N ALA A 24 -4.05 8.14 25.00
CA ALA A 24 -3.74 9.53 24.67
C ALA A 24 -2.28 9.77 24.25
N LEU A 25 -1.40 8.77 24.35
CA LEU A 25 0.02 8.94 24.06
C LEU A 25 0.28 9.19 22.57
N PRO A 26 1.27 10.01 22.23
CA PRO A 26 1.65 10.24 20.84
C PRO A 26 2.24 8.96 20.23
N ASP A 27 2.13 8.83 18.90
CA ASP A 27 2.57 7.64 18.15
C ASP A 27 4.06 7.31 18.39
N GLU A 28 4.89 8.33 18.61
CA GLU A 28 6.32 8.18 18.90
C GLU A 28 6.57 7.40 20.20
N GLU A 29 5.81 7.71 21.25
CA GLU A 29 5.93 7.06 22.55
C GLU A 29 5.35 5.64 22.52
N LEU A 30 4.24 5.43 21.79
CA LEU A 30 3.69 4.09 21.59
C LEU A 30 4.68 3.18 20.86
N ILE A 31 5.39 3.70 19.84
CA ILE A 31 6.46 2.95 19.17
C ILE A 31 7.62 2.65 20.11
N GLU A 32 8.01 3.60 20.96
CA GLU A 32 9.10 3.37 21.94
C GLU A 32 8.73 2.30 22.95
N ARG A 33 7.51 2.33 23.48
CA ARG A 33 6.99 1.29 24.36
C ARG A 33 6.93 -0.06 23.66
N PHE A 34 6.47 -0.09 22.41
CA PHE A 34 6.47 -1.31 21.61
C PHE A 34 7.87 -1.92 21.43
N LEU A 35 8.90 -1.09 21.23
CA LEU A 35 10.27 -1.55 20.98
C LEU A 35 11.05 -1.91 22.25
N ASN A 36 10.79 -1.21 23.37
CA ASN A 36 11.66 -1.24 24.54
C ASN A 36 11.00 -1.81 25.80
N SER A 37 9.71 -2.16 25.77
CA SER A 37 8.99 -2.67 26.95
C SER A 37 8.83 -4.19 26.97
N GLY A 38 8.32 -4.71 28.09
CA GLY A 38 7.94 -6.11 28.24
C GLY A 38 6.81 -6.50 27.28
N ARG A 39 6.57 -7.82 27.16
CA ARG A 39 5.61 -8.36 26.19
C ARG A 39 4.21 -7.76 26.34
N VAL A 40 3.73 -7.61 27.57
CA VAL A 40 2.37 -7.14 27.86
C VAL A 40 2.22 -5.67 27.45
N GLU A 41 3.20 -4.85 27.81
CA GLU A 41 3.21 -3.42 27.49
C GLU A 41 3.40 -3.19 25.98
N ALA A 42 4.26 -3.96 25.32
CA ALA A 42 4.45 -3.90 23.88
C ALA A 42 3.16 -4.28 23.13
N GLU A 43 2.45 -5.31 23.60
CA GLU A 43 1.15 -5.71 23.05
C GLU A 43 0.11 -4.60 23.21
N SER A 44 -0.01 -4.00 24.40
CA SER A 44 -0.94 -2.89 24.64
C SER A 44 -0.61 -1.67 23.78
N ALA A 45 0.67 -1.29 23.67
CA ALA A 45 1.09 -0.16 22.85
C ALA A 45 0.79 -0.39 21.36
N PHE A 46 1.13 -1.58 20.86
CA PHE A 46 0.85 -1.93 19.46
C PHE A 46 -0.65 -2.00 19.16
N ARG A 47 -1.45 -2.54 20.09
CA ARG A 47 -2.91 -2.55 19.98
C ARG A 47 -3.50 -1.15 19.83
N ILE A 48 -3.00 -0.18 20.60
CA ILE A 48 -3.46 1.21 20.49
C ILE A 48 -3.11 1.78 19.11
N ILE A 49 -1.91 1.51 18.59
CA ILE A 49 -1.52 1.91 17.23
C ILE A 49 -2.46 1.31 16.18
N VAL A 50 -2.74 0.00 16.27
CA VAL A 50 -3.64 -0.69 15.33
C VAL A 50 -5.07 -0.14 15.41
N THR A 51 -5.59 0.09 16.61
CA THR A 51 -6.93 0.67 16.80
C THR A 51 -7.00 2.10 16.25
N ARG A 52 -5.96 2.91 16.48
CA ARG A 52 -5.91 4.32 16.06
C ARG A 52 -5.86 4.49 14.55
N HIS A 53 -4.95 3.78 13.87
CA HIS A 53 -4.74 3.94 12.42
C HIS A 53 -5.44 2.88 11.57
N GLY A 54 -6.04 1.87 12.21
CA GLY A 54 -6.71 0.78 11.54
C GLY A 54 -7.77 1.24 10.52
N PRO A 55 -8.68 2.16 10.87
CA PRO A 55 -9.67 2.68 9.93
C PRO A 55 -9.07 3.19 8.62
N MET A 56 -7.99 3.98 8.72
CA MET A 56 -7.28 4.53 7.56
C MET A 56 -6.62 3.42 6.73
N VAL A 57 -5.90 2.50 7.38
CA VAL A 57 -5.22 1.40 6.70
C VAL A 57 -6.22 0.47 6.00
N LEU A 58 -7.31 0.10 6.66
CA LEU A 58 -8.34 -0.77 6.10
C LEU A 58 -9.06 -0.10 4.93
N GLY A 59 -9.36 1.20 5.06
CA GLY A 59 -9.94 2.01 3.98
C GLY A 59 -9.07 2.03 2.73
N VAL A 60 -7.77 2.26 2.87
CA VAL A 60 -6.82 2.20 1.74
C VAL A 60 -6.84 0.80 1.10
N CYS A 61 -6.77 -0.25 1.91
CA CYS A 61 -6.77 -1.63 1.42
C CYS A 61 -8.06 -1.97 0.67
N ARG A 62 -9.25 -1.68 1.22
CA ARG A 62 -10.56 -1.95 0.58
C ARG A 62 -10.79 -1.10 -0.67
N HIS A 63 -10.29 0.12 -0.72
CA HIS A 63 -10.42 0.96 -1.91
C HIS A 63 -9.54 0.51 -3.07
N VAL A 64 -8.39 -0.11 -2.78
CA VAL A 64 -7.49 -0.62 -3.82
C VAL A 64 -7.87 -2.05 -4.22
N LEU A 65 -8.29 -2.86 -3.26
CA LEU A 65 -8.64 -4.28 -3.40
C LEU A 65 -10.14 -4.47 -3.33
N ASN A 66 -10.74 -4.94 -4.42
CA ASN A 66 -12.19 -5.18 -4.49
C ASN A 66 -12.65 -6.38 -3.64
N GLN A 67 -11.73 -7.23 -3.17
CA GLN A 67 -12.05 -8.43 -2.40
C GLN A 67 -11.79 -8.19 -0.91
N HIS A 68 -12.80 -8.48 -0.07
CA HIS A 68 -12.74 -8.24 1.37
C HIS A 68 -11.58 -8.98 2.05
N GLN A 69 -11.38 -10.26 1.73
CA GLN A 69 -10.31 -11.07 2.30
C GLN A 69 -8.93 -10.56 1.92
N ASP A 70 -8.70 -10.25 0.63
CA ASP A 70 -7.44 -9.64 0.18
C ASP A 70 -7.14 -8.33 0.94
N ALA A 71 -8.18 -7.54 1.26
CA ALA A 71 -8.05 -6.29 1.99
C ALA A 71 -7.70 -6.52 3.47
N GLU A 72 -8.32 -7.49 4.14
CA GLU A 72 -7.94 -7.88 5.52
C GLU A 72 -6.51 -8.43 5.59
N ASP A 73 -6.07 -9.19 4.58
CA ASP A 73 -4.69 -9.68 4.48
C ASP A 73 -3.69 -8.55 4.26
N ALA A 74 -4.00 -7.61 3.37
CA ALA A 74 -3.17 -6.42 3.14
C ALA A 74 -3.09 -5.52 4.37
N PHE A 75 -4.19 -5.40 5.13
CA PHE A 75 -4.22 -4.71 6.41
C PHE A 75 -3.25 -5.34 7.41
N GLN A 76 -3.35 -6.65 7.62
CA GLN A 76 -2.47 -7.38 8.54
C GLN A 76 -1.00 -7.24 8.11
N ALA A 77 -0.72 -7.42 6.82
CA ALA A 77 0.63 -7.29 6.26
C ALA A 77 1.23 -5.89 6.47
N SER A 78 0.40 -4.84 6.50
CA SER A 78 0.84 -3.46 6.74
C SER A 78 1.32 -3.26 8.18
N PHE A 79 0.57 -3.76 9.15
CA PHE A 79 0.96 -3.68 10.56
C PHE A 79 2.09 -4.66 10.91
N ILE A 80 2.15 -5.82 10.26
CA ILE A 80 3.32 -6.71 10.33
C ILE A 80 4.58 -5.99 9.81
N ALA A 81 4.48 -5.25 8.70
CA ALA A 81 5.58 -4.44 8.21
C ALA A 81 5.96 -3.34 9.19
N LEU A 82 4.99 -2.74 9.90
CA LEU A 82 5.26 -1.80 11.00
C LEU A 82 6.07 -2.48 12.10
N ALA A 83 5.61 -3.61 12.62
CA ALA A 83 6.27 -4.35 13.69
C ALA A 83 7.75 -4.63 13.37
N ARG A 84 8.03 -5.03 12.13
CA ARG A 84 9.41 -5.30 11.65
C ARG A 84 10.27 -4.06 11.46
N LYS A 85 9.66 -2.92 11.14
CA LYS A 85 10.38 -1.70 10.72
C LYS A 85 10.30 -0.56 11.72
N ALA A 86 9.56 -0.71 12.82
CA ALA A 86 9.31 0.34 13.80
C ALA A 86 10.60 1.04 14.27
N GLY A 87 11.68 0.29 14.49
CA GLY A 87 12.99 0.85 14.87
C GLY A 87 13.67 1.70 13.79
N SER A 88 13.34 1.49 12.51
CA SER A 88 13.93 2.19 11.35
C SER A 88 13.13 3.42 10.87
N ILE A 89 11.95 3.66 11.45
CA ILE A 89 11.11 4.81 11.08
C ILE A 89 11.77 6.09 11.62
N LYS A 90 12.26 6.93 10.70
CA LYS A 90 13.01 8.16 11.02
C LYS A 90 12.17 9.22 11.73
N ASP A 91 10.91 9.36 11.32
CA ASP A 91 9.98 10.34 11.87
C ASP A 91 8.69 9.64 12.27
N ARG A 92 8.60 9.35 13.57
CA ARG A 92 7.49 8.60 14.18
C ARG A 92 6.26 9.48 14.41
N ARG A 93 6.39 10.82 14.35
CA ARG A 93 5.28 11.78 14.52
C ARG A 93 4.31 11.73 13.35
N VAL A 94 4.79 11.31 12.18
CA VAL A 94 4.00 11.12 10.97
C VAL A 94 3.80 9.65 10.64
N LEU A 95 3.60 8.81 11.65
CA LEU A 95 3.36 7.37 11.51
C LEU A 95 2.22 7.07 10.54
N ALA A 96 1.12 7.80 10.63
CA ALA A 96 -0.02 7.66 9.72
C ALA A 96 0.37 7.77 8.23
N ARG A 97 1.25 8.70 7.87
CA ARG A 97 1.74 8.79 6.49
C ARG A 97 2.54 7.55 6.09
N TRP A 98 3.39 7.06 6.98
CA TRP A 98 4.18 5.87 6.71
C TRP A 98 3.27 4.64 6.53
N LEU A 99 2.27 4.48 7.40
CA LEU A 99 1.28 3.40 7.32
C LEU A 99 0.46 3.48 6.03
N TYR A 100 -0.01 4.67 5.66
CA TYR A 100 -0.70 4.91 4.38
C TYR A 100 0.14 4.42 3.19
N GLU A 101 1.42 4.83 3.13
CA GLU A 101 2.33 4.45 2.03
C GLU A 101 2.54 2.94 1.95
N VAL A 102 2.76 2.30 3.10
CA VAL A 102 2.97 0.86 3.18
C VAL A 102 1.71 0.11 2.78
N ALA A 103 0.55 0.50 3.31
CA ALA A 103 -0.74 -0.10 3.00
C ALA A 103 -1.08 0.01 1.51
N TYR A 104 -0.91 1.20 0.93
CA TYR A 104 -1.15 1.43 -0.48
C TYR A 104 -0.25 0.55 -1.36
N ARG A 105 1.05 0.47 -1.06
CA ARG A 105 2.01 -0.36 -1.81
C ARG A 105 1.69 -1.85 -1.73
N ILE A 106 1.35 -2.34 -0.53
CA ILE A 106 0.95 -3.73 -0.32
C ILE A 106 -0.32 -4.04 -1.12
N ALA A 107 -1.33 -3.18 -1.05
CA ALA A 107 -2.59 -3.36 -1.74
C ALA A 107 -2.42 -3.36 -3.29
N VAL A 108 -1.63 -2.44 -3.84
CA VAL A 108 -1.32 -2.42 -5.29
C VAL A 108 -0.58 -3.70 -5.72
N ARG A 109 0.35 -4.20 -4.90
CA ARG A 109 1.07 -5.44 -5.19
C ARG A 109 0.16 -6.66 -5.12
N ALA A 110 -0.74 -6.73 -4.13
CA ALA A 110 -1.72 -7.79 -4.01
C ALA A 110 -2.67 -7.79 -5.23
N LYS A 111 -3.18 -6.61 -5.62
CA LYS A 111 -4.01 -6.45 -6.84
C LYS A 111 -3.31 -6.96 -8.08
N THR A 112 -2.05 -6.55 -8.28
CA THR A 112 -1.25 -6.98 -9.45
C THR A 112 -1.01 -8.49 -9.45
N SER A 113 -0.74 -9.07 -8.28
CA SER A 113 -0.54 -10.52 -8.12
C SER A 113 -1.82 -11.31 -8.40
N ALA A 114 -2.97 -10.84 -7.92
CA ALA A 114 -4.28 -11.45 -8.16
C ALA A 114 -4.65 -11.44 -9.65
N VAL A 115 -4.41 -10.32 -10.36
CA VAL A 115 -4.62 -10.23 -11.82
C VAL A 115 -3.75 -11.24 -12.56
N ARG A 116 -2.46 -11.34 -12.22
CA ARG A 116 -1.55 -12.33 -12.83
C ARG A 116 -1.97 -13.78 -12.56
N LYS A 117 -2.46 -14.07 -11.34
CA LYS A 117 -2.99 -15.39 -10.99
C LYS A 117 -4.20 -15.75 -11.86
N ARG A 118 -5.17 -14.83 -11.99
CA ARG A 118 -6.36 -15.02 -12.84
C ARG A 118 -6.02 -15.20 -14.32
N ILE A 119 -5.03 -14.49 -14.85
CA ILE A 119 -4.58 -14.66 -16.24
C ILE A 119 -4.01 -16.06 -16.45
N ARG A 120 -3.17 -16.55 -15.52
CA ARG A 120 -2.61 -17.91 -15.60
C ARG A 120 -3.68 -18.99 -15.46
N GLU A 121 -4.66 -18.80 -14.59
CA GLU A 121 -5.78 -19.73 -14.40
C GLU A 121 -6.71 -19.76 -15.63
N ARG A 122 -6.99 -18.60 -16.24
CA ARG A 122 -7.78 -18.50 -17.48
C ARG A 122 -7.06 -19.03 -18.72
N GLN A 123 -5.73 -19.03 -18.74
CA GLN A 123 -4.96 -19.69 -19.80
C GLN A 123 -5.05 -21.23 -19.73
N GLY A 124 -5.58 -21.79 -18.62
CA GLY A 124 -5.84 -23.22 -18.45
C GLY A 124 -7.32 -23.65 -18.53
N ALA A 125 -8.27 -22.71 -18.65
CA ALA A 125 -9.70 -23.00 -18.78
C ALA A 125 -10.35 -21.98 -19.73
N GLU A 126 -10.97 -22.46 -20.81
CA GLU A 126 -11.65 -21.63 -21.80
C GLU A 126 -12.67 -20.66 -21.18
N MET A 127 -12.80 -19.53 -21.87
CA MET A 127 -13.01 -18.22 -21.27
C MET A 127 -14.49 -17.83 -21.20
N SER A 128 -14.92 -17.34 -20.04
CA SER A 128 -16.07 -16.44 -19.91
C SER A 128 -15.67 -15.24 -19.07
N VAL A 129 -15.83 -14.04 -19.64
CA VAL A 129 -15.71 -12.76 -18.92
C VAL A 129 -16.91 -11.92 -19.27
N THR A 130 -17.84 -11.80 -18.32
CA THR A 130 -18.80 -10.71 -18.27
C THR A 130 -18.24 -9.61 -17.37
N ALA A 131 -18.08 -8.42 -17.92
CA ALA A 131 -17.84 -7.21 -17.15
C ALA A 131 -19.20 -6.72 -16.62
N ALA A 132 -19.44 -6.89 -15.32
CA ALA A 132 -20.56 -6.26 -14.66
C ALA A 132 -20.23 -4.76 -14.47
N HIS A 133 -20.77 -3.92 -15.36
CA HIS A 133 -21.00 -2.52 -15.09
C HIS A 133 -22.37 -2.40 -14.42
N ASN A 134 -22.43 -1.84 -13.21
CA ASN A 134 -23.49 -0.94 -12.73
C ASN A 134 -23.37 -0.72 -11.21
N GLU A 135 -22.64 0.34 -10.84
CA GLU A 135 -22.85 1.29 -9.71
C GLU A 135 -21.68 2.31 -9.72
N ALA A 136 -21.35 2.80 -10.91
CA ALA A 136 -20.00 3.14 -11.38
C ALA A 136 -19.43 4.51 -10.94
N GLY A 137 -20.13 5.31 -10.14
CA GLY A 137 -19.68 6.68 -9.88
C GLY A 137 -18.54 6.80 -8.86
N TRP A 138 -18.67 6.10 -7.72
CA TRP A 138 -17.86 6.37 -6.52
C TRP A 138 -16.88 5.25 -6.16
N ASN A 139 -17.29 3.99 -6.36
CA ASN A 139 -16.42 2.83 -6.15
C ASN A 139 -15.30 2.74 -7.20
N GLU A 140 -15.50 3.28 -8.41
CA GLU A 140 -14.47 3.35 -9.45
C GLU A 140 -13.49 4.52 -9.22
N LEU A 141 -13.95 5.60 -8.57
CA LEU A 141 -13.13 6.78 -8.29
C LEU A 141 -12.12 6.55 -7.16
N ARG A 142 -12.49 5.82 -6.11
CA ARG A 142 -11.66 5.58 -4.93
C ARG A 142 -10.27 4.99 -5.26
N PRO A 143 -10.14 3.93 -6.07
CA PRO A 143 -8.83 3.42 -6.49
C PRO A 143 -7.99 4.48 -7.22
N VAL A 144 -8.62 5.25 -8.12
CA VAL A 144 -7.96 6.31 -8.91
C VAL A 144 -7.49 7.45 -8.01
N LEU A 145 -8.28 7.80 -6.99
CA LEU A 145 -7.92 8.82 -6.01
C LEU A 145 -6.68 8.42 -5.20
N HIS A 146 -6.63 7.18 -4.69
CA HIS A 146 -5.45 6.70 -3.97
C HIS A 146 -4.21 6.65 -4.89
N GLU A 147 -4.39 6.32 -6.17
CA GLU A 147 -3.32 6.40 -7.16
C GLU A 147 -2.80 7.83 -7.32
N GLU A 148 -3.68 8.81 -7.50
CA GLU A 148 -3.26 10.20 -7.66
C GLU A 148 -2.68 10.80 -6.38
N LEU A 149 -3.19 10.41 -5.22
CA LEU A 149 -2.66 10.78 -3.91
C LEU A 149 -1.23 10.24 -3.71
N SER A 150 -0.98 8.98 -4.06
CA SER A 150 0.37 8.38 -4.03
C SER A 150 1.37 9.10 -4.93
N ARG A 151 0.90 9.73 -6.02
CA ARG A 151 1.73 10.50 -6.96
C ARG A 151 1.96 11.95 -6.55
N LEU A 152 1.33 12.45 -5.49
CA LEU A 152 1.60 13.82 -5.01
C LEU A 152 2.99 13.90 -4.39
N PRO A 153 3.73 15.01 -4.49
CA PRO A 153 4.93 15.21 -3.68
C PRO A 153 4.64 15.08 -2.18
N ASP A 154 5.57 14.50 -1.42
CA ASP A 154 5.40 14.20 0.02
C ASP A 154 4.93 15.40 0.84
N LYS A 155 5.45 16.60 0.53
CA LYS A 155 5.05 17.86 1.18
C LYS A 155 3.56 18.19 1.07
N TYR A 156 2.88 17.67 0.06
CA TYR A 156 1.44 17.82 -0.16
C TYR A 156 0.66 16.57 0.26
N ARG A 157 1.23 15.38 0.07
CA ARG A 157 0.60 14.10 0.46
C ARG A 157 0.43 14.00 1.97
N THR A 158 1.46 14.36 2.73
CA THR A 158 1.46 14.25 4.20
C THR A 158 0.27 14.94 4.87
N PRO A 159 0.02 16.26 4.65
CA PRO A 159 -1.11 16.92 5.28
C PRO A 159 -2.46 16.38 4.80
N VAL A 160 -2.56 15.88 3.56
CA VAL A 160 -3.78 15.22 3.07
C VAL A 160 -4.06 13.94 3.85
N VAL A 161 -3.05 13.09 4.08
CA VAL A 161 -3.23 11.86 4.87
C VAL A 161 -3.68 12.20 6.28
N LEU A 162 -3.00 13.13 6.95
CA LEU A 162 -3.33 13.52 8.33
C LEU A 162 -4.74 14.10 8.43
N CYS A 163 -5.10 15.06 7.59
CA CYS A 163 -6.38 15.75 7.75
C CYS A 163 -7.56 14.95 7.19
N TYR A 164 -7.40 14.31 6.04
CA TYR A 164 -8.52 13.71 5.33
C TYR A 164 -8.68 12.20 5.50
N LEU A 165 -7.61 11.48 5.86
CA LEU A 165 -7.67 10.04 6.09
C LEU A 165 -7.64 9.71 7.59
N GLU A 166 -6.90 10.47 8.39
CA GLU A 166 -6.83 10.32 9.84
C GLU A 166 -7.75 11.28 10.60
N GLY A 167 -8.40 12.21 9.91
CA GLY A 167 -9.35 13.15 10.51
C GLY A 167 -8.73 14.22 11.42
N LYS A 168 -7.41 14.44 11.36
CA LYS A 168 -6.72 15.47 12.16
C LYS A 168 -7.13 16.87 11.76
N THR A 169 -7.23 17.76 12.73
CA THR A 169 -7.43 19.20 12.46
C THR A 169 -6.20 19.81 11.78
N ASN A 170 -6.35 21.01 11.22
CA ASN A 170 -5.20 21.69 10.60
C ASN A 170 -4.14 22.05 11.65
N GLU A 171 -4.59 22.33 12.87
CA GLU A 171 -3.80 22.68 14.04
C GLU A 171 -3.01 21.46 14.53
N GLU A 172 -3.67 20.31 14.74
CA GLU A 172 -3.00 19.05 15.08
C GLU A 172 -1.99 18.63 14.01
N ALA A 173 -2.35 18.75 12.73
CA ALA A 173 -1.44 18.45 11.63
C ALA A 173 -0.24 19.42 11.59
N ALA A 174 -0.44 20.69 11.93
CA ALA A 174 0.63 21.69 12.02
C ALA A 174 1.62 21.33 13.13
N ASP A 175 1.11 20.92 14.30
CA ASP A 175 1.93 20.49 15.43
C ASP A 175 2.72 19.22 15.10
N LEU A 176 2.10 18.21 14.50
CA LEU A 176 2.78 16.98 14.09
C LEU A 176 3.87 17.24 13.04
N LEU A 177 3.62 18.17 12.10
CA LEU A 177 4.54 18.50 11.01
C LEU A 177 5.57 19.58 11.36
N GLN A 178 5.42 20.22 12.52
CA GLN A 178 6.21 21.38 12.94
C GLN A 178 6.18 22.51 11.87
N TRP A 179 5.00 22.74 11.28
CA TRP A 179 4.77 23.81 10.31
C TRP A 179 3.78 24.84 10.86
N PRO A 180 3.83 26.11 10.44
CA PRO A 180 2.75 27.05 10.73
C PRO A 180 1.41 26.55 10.16
N VAL A 181 0.30 26.75 10.88
CA VAL A 181 -1.05 26.36 10.43
C VAL A 181 -1.38 26.92 9.04
N GLY A 182 -0.96 28.16 8.75
CA GLY A 182 -1.11 28.76 7.41
C GLY A 182 -0.38 27.97 6.30
N THR A 183 0.78 27.37 6.62
CA THR A 183 1.52 26.51 5.69
C THR A 183 0.77 25.20 5.42
N VAL A 184 0.15 24.60 6.46
CA VAL A 184 -0.69 23.41 6.29
C VAL A 184 -1.88 23.72 5.39
N LYS A 185 -2.63 24.80 5.67
CA LYS A 185 -3.77 25.24 4.87
C LYS A 185 -3.38 25.52 3.42
N GLY A 186 -2.27 26.22 3.20
CA GLY A 186 -1.73 26.49 1.86
C GLY A 186 -1.33 25.21 1.10
N ARG A 187 -0.67 24.27 1.77
CA ARG A 187 -0.27 22.98 1.18
C ARG A 187 -1.47 22.08 0.87
N LEU A 188 -2.48 22.06 1.72
CA LEU A 188 -3.75 21.36 1.47
C LEU A 188 -4.48 21.95 0.27
N SER A 189 -4.56 23.29 0.18
CA SER A 189 -5.14 23.97 -0.98
C SER A 189 -4.42 23.58 -2.27
N ARG A 190 -3.08 23.61 -2.25
CA ARG A 190 -2.27 23.20 -3.40
C ARG A 190 -2.44 21.71 -3.74
N ALA A 191 -2.54 20.85 -2.73
CA ALA A 191 -2.78 19.42 -2.92
C ALA A 191 -4.12 19.16 -3.62
N ARG A 192 -5.20 19.81 -3.18
CA ARG A 192 -6.53 19.71 -3.80
C ARG A 192 -6.51 20.16 -5.26
N GLU A 193 -5.83 21.25 -5.56
CA GLU A 193 -5.72 21.76 -6.94
C GLU A 193 -4.95 20.79 -7.85
N LEU A 194 -3.86 20.19 -7.36
CA LEU A 194 -3.13 19.16 -8.09
C LEU A 194 -3.99 17.92 -8.34
N LEU A 195 -4.70 17.43 -7.32
CA LEU A 195 -5.61 16.28 -7.46
C LEU A 195 -6.72 16.58 -8.45
N ARG A 196 -7.36 17.75 -8.36
CA ARG A 196 -8.41 18.19 -9.28
C ARG A 196 -7.92 18.19 -10.73
N SER A 197 -6.75 18.79 -10.98
CA SER A 197 -6.16 18.83 -12.33
C SER A 197 -5.88 17.42 -12.87
N ARG A 198 -5.35 16.51 -12.04
CA ARG A 198 -5.02 15.14 -12.46
C ARG A 198 -6.27 14.27 -12.67
N LEU A 199 -7.28 14.41 -11.83
CA LEU A 199 -8.56 13.70 -11.99
C LEU A 199 -9.33 14.21 -13.21
N ALA A 200 -9.32 15.52 -13.46
CA ALA A 200 -9.92 16.10 -14.67
C ALA A 200 -9.26 15.54 -15.95
N LYS A 201 -7.93 15.38 -15.98
CA LYS A 201 -7.22 14.74 -17.09
C LYS A 201 -7.61 13.27 -17.32
N ARG A 202 -8.17 12.60 -16.31
CA ARG A 202 -8.69 11.22 -16.42
C ARG A 202 -10.19 11.17 -16.77
N GLY A 203 -10.82 12.30 -17.10
CA GLY A 203 -12.25 12.37 -17.43
C GLY A 203 -13.17 12.41 -16.21
N LEU A 204 -12.64 12.56 -15.00
CA LEU A 204 -13.39 12.49 -13.73
C LEU A 204 -13.70 13.89 -13.16
N ALA A 205 -13.96 14.87 -14.04
CA ALA A 205 -14.08 16.29 -13.65
C ALA A 205 -15.27 16.58 -12.72
N LEU A 206 -16.44 15.95 -12.97
CA LEU A 206 -17.63 16.07 -12.12
C LEU A 206 -17.39 15.45 -10.73
N SER A 207 -16.69 14.31 -10.70
CA SER A 207 -16.31 13.63 -9.47
C SER A 207 -15.26 14.40 -8.67
N ALA A 208 -14.38 15.16 -9.36
CA ALA A 208 -13.39 16.02 -8.71
C ALA A 208 -14.03 17.22 -7.99
N ALA A 209 -15.11 17.80 -8.55
CA ALA A 209 -15.88 18.85 -7.87
C ALA A 209 -16.57 18.30 -6.61
N PHE A 210 -17.12 17.07 -6.68
CA PHE A 210 -17.72 16.38 -5.54
C PHE A 210 -16.68 16.02 -4.46
N LEU A 211 -15.47 15.61 -4.85
CA LEU A 211 -14.39 15.35 -3.88
C LEU A 211 -14.02 16.60 -3.10
N VAL A 212 -14.03 17.80 -3.70
CA VAL A 212 -13.71 19.05 -2.98
C VAL A 212 -14.75 19.36 -1.91
N THR A 213 -16.04 19.15 -2.19
CA THR A 213 -17.11 19.30 -1.19
C THR A 213 -17.06 18.20 -0.14
N SER A 214 -16.77 16.95 -0.52
CA SER A 214 -16.70 15.82 0.41
C SER A 214 -15.45 15.85 1.29
N PHE A 215 -14.29 16.31 0.80
CA PHE A 215 -13.09 16.51 1.63
C PHE A 215 -13.28 17.61 2.69
N SER A 216 -14.30 18.46 2.56
CA SER A 216 -14.68 19.43 3.59
C SER A 216 -15.43 18.78 4.77
N GLN A 217 -15.93 17.55 4.60
CA GLN A 217 -16.59 16.77 5.64
C GLN A 217 -15.66 15.61 6.00
N ASN A 218 -15.04 15.63 7.19
CA ASN A 218 -14.02 14.68 7.68
C ASN A 218 -14.40 13.16 7.69
N ALA A 219 -15.48 12.73 7.03
CA ALA A 219 -16.14 11.43 7.25
C ALA A 219 -15.98 10.40 6.10
N VAL A 220 -15.36 10.74 4.97
CA VAL A 220 -15.48 9.91 3.74
C VAL A 220 -14.68 8.58 3.79
N PHE A 221 -13.71 8.46 4.71
CA PHE A 221 -12.77 7.33 4.80
C PHE A 221 -12.81 6.58 6.13
N ALA A 222 -13.71 6.93 7.04
CA ALA A 222 -13.79 6.28 8.35
C ALA A 222 -14.37 4.87 8.21
N GLU A 223 -13.49 3.87 8.12
CA GLU A 223 -13.91 2.48 8.13
C GLU A 223 -13.96 1.92 9.56
N VAL A 224 -15.00 1.13 9.84
CA VAL A 224 -15.06 0.36 11.07
C VAL A 224 -14.18 -0.89 10.91
N VAL A 225 -13.16 -1.01 11.75
CA VAL A 225 -12.28 -2.18 11.81
C VAL A 225 -12.91 -3.21 12.77
N PRO A 226 -13.16 -4.46 12.31
CA PRO A 226 -13.65 -5.51 13.20
C PRO A 226 -12.65 -5.82 14.33
N ALA A 227 -13.13 -5.99 15.56
CA ALA A 227 -12.27 -6.29 16.72
C ALA A 227 -11.39 -7.55 16.49
N ARG A 228 -11.97 -8.59 15.87
CA ARG A 228 -11.24 -9.82 15.48
C ARG A 228 -9.99 -9.55 14.64
N LEU A 229 -10.05 -8.54 13.76
CA LEU A 229 -8.97 -8.21 12.84
C LEU A 229 -7.86 -7.46 13.59
N ILE A 230 -8.22 -6.64 14.57
CA ILE A 230 -7.26 -6.00 15.48
C ILE A 230 -6.55 -7.10 16.28
N ASP A 231 -7.29 -8.02 16.88
CA ASP A 231 -6.75 -9.11 17.70
C ASP A 231 -5.78 -10.01 16.92
N SER A 232 -6.19 -10.46 15.72
CA SER A 232 -5.33 -11.30 14.88
C SER A 232 -4.06 -10.57 14.43
N THR A 233 -4.17 -9.27 14.13
CA THR A 233 -3.04 -8.44 13.72
C THR A 233 -2.05 -8.25 14.85
N VAL A 234 -2.55 -7.95 16.06
CA VAL A 234 -1.72 -7.75 17.26
C VAL A 234 -0.99 -9.05 17.63
N ASP A 235 -1.70 -10.19 17.70
CA ASP A 235 -1.06 -11.49 18.01
C ASP A 235 0.04 -11.84 16.99
N THR A 236 -0.23 -11.64 15.70
CA THR A 236 0.75 -11.92 14.64
C THR A 236 1.96 -10.99 14.71
N ALA A 237 1.76 -9.70 14.99
CA ALA A 237 2.84 -8.73 15.12
C ALA A 237 3.75 -9.05 16.31
N ILE A 238 3.17 -9.36 17.48
CA ILE A 238 3.93 -9.64 18.70
C ILE A 238 4.73 -10.95 18.57
N ARG A 239 4.19 -11.97 17.91
CA ARG A 239 4.94 -13.21 17.63
C ARG A 239 6.19 -12.98 16.77
N GLN A 240 6.16 -12.01 15.85
CA GLN A 240 7.28 -11.76 14.95
C GLN A 240 8.42 -10.99 15.59
N VAL A 241 8.14 -10.09 16.55
CA VAL A 241 9.19 -9.40 17.33
C VAL A 241 10.03 -10.41 18.12
N ARG A 242 9.46 -11.56 18.48
CA ARG A 242 10.14 -12.65 19.19
C ARG A 242 11.21 -13.39 18.38
N LEU A 243 11.24 -13.22 17.05
CA LEU A 243 12.12 -14.00 16.17
C LEU A 243 13.44 -13.31 15.81
N GLU A 244 13.69 -12.09 16.31
CA GLU A 244 15.04 -11.53 16.34
C GLU A 244 15.67 -11.95 17.67
N PRO A 245 16.41 -13.07 17.76
CA PRO A 245 17.27 -13.26 18.91
C PRO A 245 18.20 -12.05 18.94
N ALA A 246 18.27 -11.37 20.08
CA ALA A 246 19.30 -10.39 20.34
C ALA A 246 20.64 -11.05 20.00
N PHE A 247 21.17 -10.73 18.81
CA PHE A 247 22.53 -11.03 18.46
C PHE A 247 23.32 -10.15 19.43
N ASN A 248 23.69 -10.72 20.57
CA ASN A 248 24.71 -10.19 21.44
C ASN A 248 26.03 -10.70 20.84
N PRO A 249 26.71 -9.96 19.94
CA PRO A 249 28.10 -10.28 19.70
C PRO A 249 28.82 -9.91 20.99
N LEU A 250 29.25 -10.94 21.73
CA LEU A 250 30.26 -10.79 22.76
C LEU A 250 31.34 -9.84 22.25
N GLY A 251 31.63 -8.83 23.07
CA GLY A 251 32.41 -7.67 22.69
C GLY A 251 33.74 -8.02 22.06
N ILE A 252 33.98 -7.46 20.88
CA ILE A 252 35.32 -7.10 20.42
C ILE A 252 35.22 -5.69 19.83
N HIS A 253 35.76 -4.73 20.56
CA HIS A 253 36.03 -3.39 20.02
C HIS A 253 37.07 -3.51 18.91
N SER A 254 36.74 -3.08 17.69
CA SER A 254 37.71 -2.42 16.82
C SER A 254 37.02 -1.64 15.69
N SER A 255 37.25 -0.33 15.73
CA SER A 255 37.43 0.62 14.62
C SER A 255 36.44 0.64 13.43
N ARG A 256 35.66 1.73 13.41
CA ARG A 256 35.39 2.64 12.29
C ARG A 256 35.72 2.17 10.85
N ALA A 257 34.69 2.29 10.02
CA ALA A 257 34.61 3.00 8.73
C ALA A 257 34.27 2.15 7.50
N HIS A 258 33.40 2.76 6.68
CA HIS A 258 32.96 2.42 5.32
C HIS A 258 31.91 1.30 5.18
N ALA A 259 30.64 1.68 4.98
CA ALA A 259 29.96 1.48 3.69
C ALA A 259 28.49 1.91 3.78
N PHE A 260 28.21 3.04 3.13
CA PHE A 260 26.90 3.44 2.65
C PHE A 260 26.38 2.35 1.68
N GLY A 261 25.16 1.84 1.90
CA GLY A 261 24.41 1.10 0.87
C GLY A 261 24.48 -0.43 0.93
N SER A 262 23.78 -1.06 1.89
CA SER A 262 23.40 -2.49 1.80
C SER A 262 22.34 -2.88 2.84
N GLN A 263 21.18 -2.22 2.86
CA GLN A 263 20.03 -2.64 3.69
C GLN A 263 18.75 -2.86 2.87
N ILE A 264 18.78 -2.56 1.56
CA ILE A 264 17.63 -2.75 0.66
C ILE A 264 17.61 -4.18 0.08
N ALA A 265 18.74 -4.88 0.00
CA ALA A 265 18.82 -6.19 -0.64
C ALA A 265 18.17 -7.32 0.19
N VAL A 266 18.27 -7.29 1.52
CA VAL A 266 17.76 -8.37 2.40
C VAL A 266 16.22 -8.41 2.43
N ILE A 267 15.57 -7.25 2.23
CA ILE A 267 14.10 -7.14 2.20
C ILE A 267 13.53 -7.67 0.88
N ALA A 268 14.31 -7.67 -0.20
CA ALA A 268 13.90 -8.26 -1.48
C ALA A 268 14.02 -9.79 -1.46
N THR A 269 15.06 -10.35 -0.86
CA THR A 269 15.30 -11.80 -0.87
C THR A 269 14.31 -12.59 -0.02
N LEU A 270 13.84 -12.08 1.12
CA LEU A 270 12.85 -12.80 1.95
C LEU A 270 11.41 -12.74 1.39
N VAL A 271 11.10 -11.77 0.52
CA VAL A 271 9.84 -11.74 -0.23
C VAL A 271 9.94 -12.60 -1.51
N ILE A 272 11.15 -12.88 -2.00
CA ILE A 272 11.39 -13.77 -3.16
C ILE A 272 11.47 -15.25 -2.73
N LEU A 273 11.94 -15.57 -1.52
CA LEU A 273 12.03 -16.97 -1.08
C LEU A 273 10.67 -17.65 -0.84
N ALA A 274 9.61 -16.88 -0.59
CA ALA A 274 8.24 -17.39 -0.60
C ALA A 274 7.70 -17.72 -2.02
N ALA A 275 8.44 -17.36 -3.08
CA ALA A 275 8.11 -17.67 -4.47
C ALA A 275 9.01 -18.75 -5.11
N ALA A 276 10.04 -19.24 -4.41
CA ALA A 276 10.99 -20.21 -4.96
C ALA A 276 10.66 -21.69 -4.68
N THR A 277 9.67 -21.99 -3.84
CA THR A 277 9.18 -23.37 -3.64
C THR A 277 8.22 -23.86 -4.75
N LEU A 278 7.99 -23.07 -5.81
CA LEU A 278 7.15 -23.43 -6.95
C LEU A 278 7.88 -23.44 -8.30
N VAL A 279 9.22 -23.56 -8.31
CA VAL A 279 10.01 -23.79 -9.55
C VAL A 279 10.70 -25.17 -9.57
N GLY A 280 10.55 -25.96 -8.51
CA GLY A 280 11.21 -27.27 -8.37
C GLY A 280 10.46 -28.48 -8.96
N ALA A 281 9.64 -28.30 -10.01
CA ALA A 281 8.87 -29.40 -10.60
C ALA A 281 8.84 -29.40 -12.14
N SER A 282 9.93 -28.98 -12.79
CA SER A 282 10.06 -29.05 -14.27
C SER A 282 11.28 -29.83 -14.77
N SER A 283 11.97 -30.58 -13.91
CA SER A 283 13.15 -31.36 -14.32
C SER A 283 12.83 -32.76 -14.86
N TRP A 284 11.56 -33.10 -15.04
CA TRP A 284 11.14 -34.43 -15.51
C TRP A 284 10.20 -34.29 -16.72
N PHE A 285 10.73 -33.90 -17.88
CA PHE A 285 10.09 -34.24 -19.16
C PHE A 285 11.16 -34.35 -20.26
N PRO A 286 11.35 -35.54 -20.86
CA PRO A 286 12.39 -35.76 -21.86
C PRO A 286 11.99 -35.16 -23.21
N ARG A 287 13.01 -34.78 -23.97
CA ARG A 287 12.95 -34.15 -25.29
C ARG A 287 12.15 -34.98 -26.29
N LEU A 288 11.05 -34.42 -26.80
CA LEU A 288 10.35 -34.91 -27.98
C LEU A 288 9.89 -33.71 -28.81
N PHE A 289 10.79 -33.12 -29.61
CA PHE A 289 10.39 -32.46 -30.86
C PHE A 289 11.52 -32.58 -31.91
N PRO A 290 11.21 -33.04 -33.13
CA PRO A 290 12.16 -33.08 -34.24
C PRO A 290 12.40 -31.67 -34.79
N SER A 291 13.64 -31.40 -35.20
CA SER A 291 14.04 -30.18 -35.91
C SER A 291 13.32 -30.05 -37.26
N ALA A 292 12.62 -28.93 -37.45
CA ALA A 292 12.05 -28.52 -38.75
C ALA A 292 13.16 -28.05 -39.72
N PRO A 293 12.92 -28.15 -41.05
CA PRO A 293 13.98 -28.13 -42.07
C PRO A 293 14.43 -26.72 -42.48
N GLU A 294 15.66 -26.65 -43.01
CA GLU A 294 16.33 -25.44 -43.50
C GLU A 294 15.62 -24.77 -44.69
N PRO A 295 15.76 -23.44 -44.86
CA PRO A 295 15.17 -22.71 -45.96
C PRO A 295 15.96 -22.92 -47.26
N ILE A 296 15.28 -23.46 -48.28
CA ILE A 296 15.78 -23.58 -49.65
C ILE A 296 15.79 -22.19 -50.29
N SER A 297 16.98 -21.77 -50.74
CA SER A 297 17.20 -20.63 -51.62
C SER A 297 17.28 -21.08 -53.08
N SER A 298 16.64 -20.30 -53.96
CA SER A 298 17.04 -19.96 -55.34
C SER A 298 16.24 -20.54 -56.55
N VAL A 299 15.60 -19.57 -57.25
CA VAL A 299 15.32 -19.36 -58.72
C VAL A 299 14.32 -20.31 -59.43
N PRO A 300 13.62 -19.94 -60.55
CA PRO A 300 13.86 -18.79 -61.46
C PRO A 300 12.66 -18.06 -62.13
N GLY A 301 12.97 -16.86 -62.68
CA GLY A 301 12.53 -16.42 -64.01
C GLY A 301 11.11 -15.89 -64.20
N ALA A 302 10.95 -14.56 -64.24
CA ALA A 302 9.82 -13.92 -64.91
C ALA A 302 10.27 -12.63 -65.61
N ASP A 303 10.54 -12.84 -66.90
CA ASP A 303 10.44 -11.95 -68.06
C ASP A 303 9.67 -10.64 -67.87
N VAL A 304 10.33 -9.48 -68.10
CA VAL A 304 9.68 -8.23 -68.50
C VAL A 304 10.59 -7.42 -69.42
N SER A 305 10.22 -7.36 -70.69
CA SER A 305 10.45 -6.26 -71.63
C SER A 305 9.08 -6.00 -72.31
N PRO A 306 8.70 -4.76 -72.74
CA PRO A 306 9.54 -3.91 -73.60
C PRO A 306 9.41 -2.35 -73.41
N LEU A 307 10.39 -1.61 -73.96
CA LEU A 307 10.32 -0.19 -74.39
C LEU A 307 9.76 -0.11 -75.84
N PRO A 308 9.51 1.05 -76.52
CA PRO A 308 9.88 2.46 -76.27
C PRO A 308 8.67 3.44 -76.38
N GLY A 309 8.68 4.71 -75.97
CA GLY A 309 9.48 5.86 -76.42
C GLY A 309 8.74 6.66 -77.52
N THR A 310 8.40 7.92 -77.22
CA THR A 310 8.01 9.10 -78.07
C THR A 310 6.91 9.88 -77.32
N CYS A 311 6.70 11.20 -77.40
CA CYS A 311 7.36 12.42 -77.89
C CYS A 311 6.35 13.53 -77.50
N GLY A 312 6.76 14.74 -77.09
CA GLY A 312 5.79 15.85 -76.94
C GLY A 312 6.11 16.97 -75.95
N THR A 313 6.92 17.93 -76.44
CA THR A 313 6.94 19.38 -76.18
C THR A 313 5.95 20.07 -75.21
N SER A 314 6.55 20.90 -74.35
CA SER A 314 6.21 22.17 -73.64
C SER A 314 5.04 23.07 -74.17
N PRO A 315 4.80 24.28 -73.61
CA PRO A 315 4.38 24.67 -72.25
C PRO A 315 3.19 25.68 -72.27
N THR A 316 2.52 25.93 -71.13
CA THR A 316 1.78 27.19 -70.92
C THR A 316 1.55 27.49 -69.43
N PRO A 317 1.84 28.70 -68.96
CA PRO A 317 1.25 29.27 -67.75
C PRO A 317 0.17 30.29 -68.12
N GLU A 318 -0.97 30.28 -67.43
CA GLU A 318 -1.79 31.49 -67.28
C GLU A 318 -2.73 31.39 -66.08
N GLN A 319 -2.76 32.50 -65.34
CA GLN A 319 -3.58 32.91 -64.19
C GLN A 319 -3.13 32.50 -62.79
#